data_AF-A0A957WVP9-F1
#
_entry.id   AF-A0A957WVP9-F1
#
_cell.length_a   1.000
_cell.length_b   1.000
_cell.length_c   1.000
_cell.angle_alpha   90.00
_cell.angle_beta   90.00
_cell.angle_gamma   90.00
#
_symmetry.space_group_name_H-M   'P 1'
#
loop_
_entity.id
_entity.type
_entity.pdbx_description
1 polymer ?
#
loop_
_entity_poly.entity_id
_entity_poly.type
_entity_poly.pdbx_seq_one_letter_code
_entity_poly.pdbx_strand_id
1 'polypeptide(L)'
;MIQRWDIITIGNISRNRYWGERDDTAYRPAICTCTLIQGDDFCLIVDPSLKEKEAMATELYRRTGKQLADVDTIFITHAHGDHHYGLKHFQHARWLAAPSVAELLNQSGNYTKAVAPATSPLLGELEILHTPGHTLHHYSLRFDCQGQSVVIAADAAVTRDYWNDRQGYFNSEDFAAASASMAQLSQIADVIVPCGEVNVIRKT
;
A
#
# COMPACT_ATOMS: atom_id res chain seq x y z
N MET A 1 5.82 -18.59 8.25
CA MET A 1 6.94 -17.67 7.94
C MET A 1 6.70 -17.06 6.56
N ILE A 2 7.02 -15.77 6.37
CA ILE A 2 6.93 -15.13 5.06
C ILE A 2 8.03 -15.66 4.15
N GLN A 3 7.62 -16.34 3.09
CA GLN A 3 8.50 -17.02 2.16
C GLN A 3 9.04 -16.06 1.09
N ARG A 4 8.18 -15.17 0.60
CA ARG A 4 8.51 -14.19 -0.44
C ARG A 4 7.51 -13.03 -0.47
N TRP A 5 7.91 -11.97 -1.14
CA TRP A 5 7.04 -10.85 -1.49
C TRP A 5 7.45 -10.29 -2.85
N ASP A 6 6.50 -9.71 -3.58
CA ASP A 6 6.67 -9.27 -4.95
C ASP A 6 5.91 -7.97 -5.21
N ILE A 7 6.53 -7.00 -5.85
CA ILE A 7 5.83 -5.83 -6.38
C ILE A 7 5.08 -6.26 -7.63
N ILE A 8 3.75 -6.15 -7.60
CA ILE A 8 2.87 -6.50 -8.72
C ILE A 8 2.82 -5.35 -9.71
N THR A 9 2.49 -4.16 -9.22
CA THR A 9 2.42 -2.92 -10.02
C THR A 9 3.25 -1.87 -9.34
N ILE A 10 4.13 -1.19 -10.08
CA ILE A 10 4.81 0.02 -9.58
C ILE A 10 3.84 1.17 -9.71
N GLY A 11 3.55 1.86 -8.61
CA GLY A 11 2.61 2.97 -8.64
C GLY A 11 3.19 4.23 -9.30
N ASN A 12 2.32 5.22 -9.47
CA ASN A 12 2.70 6.53 -9.95
C ASN A 12 1.87 7.59 -9.24
N ILE A 13 2.49 8.74 -8.96
CA ILE A 13 1.76 9.91 -8.49
C ILE A 13 1.31 10.75 -9.67
N SER A 14 0.15 11.35 -9.52
CA SER A 14 -0.52 12.19 -10.52
C SER A 14 0.13 13.55 -10.79
N ARG A 15 0.98 14.03 -9.88
CA ARG A 15 1.83 15.22 -10.05
C ARG A 15 3.07 15.12 -9.18
N ASN A 16 4.19 15.62 -9.66
CA ASN A 16 5.47 15.55 -8.96
C ASN A 16 6.23 16.88 -9.05
N ARG A 17 6.28 17.62 -7.92
CA ARG A 17 7.00 18.90 -7.85
C ARG A 17 8.49 18.78 -8.14
N TYR A 18 9.09 17.61 -7.93
CA TYR A 18 10.49 17.35 -8.24
C TYR A 18 10.75 17.32 -9.75
N TRP A 19 9.70 17.22 -10.57
CA TRP A 19 9.77 17.34 -12.03
C TRP A 19 9.37 18.76 -12.51
N GLY A 20 9.17 19.71 -11.60
CA GLY A 20 8.70 21.05 -11.91
C GLY A 20 7.19 21.12 -12.19
N GLU A 21 6.43 20.08 -11.87
CA GLU A 21 4.98 20.04 -12.01
C GLU A 21 4.30 20.80 -10.87
N ARG A 22 3.16 21.46 -11.15
CA ARG A 22 2.41 22.21 -10.15
C ARG A 22 1.52 21.29 -9.30
N ASP A 23 1.40 21.58 -8.02
CA ASP A 23 0.55 20.80 -7.10
C ASP A 23 -0.95 20.88 -7.45
N ASP A 24 -1.39 21.99 -8.04
CA ASP A 24 -2.80 22.24 -8.40
C ASP A 24 -3.24 21.56 -9.70
N THR A 25 -2.33 20.85 -10.38
CA THR A 25 -2.57 20.26 -11.70
C THR A 25 -2.30 18.76 -11.65
N ALA A 26 -3.29 17.94 -12.02
CA ALA A 26 -3.09 16.51 -12.23
C ALA A 26 -2.58 16.27 -13.66
N TYR A 27 -1.35 15.78 -13.80
CA TYR A 27 -0.73 15.51 -15.11
C TYR A 27 -0.96 14.07 -15.58
N ARG A 28 -1.21 13.14 -14.65
CA ARG A 28 -1.43 11.71 -14.92
C ARG A 28 -2.37 11.10 -13.88
N PRO A 29 -3.00 9.93 -14.15
CA PRO A 29 -3.73 9.17 -13.13
C PRO A 29 -2.81 8.74 -11.99
N ALA A 30 -3.30 8.68 -10.76
CA ALA A 30 -2.59 8.08 -9.63
C ALA A 30 -2.95 6.59 -9.51
N ILE A 31 -1.96 5.77 -9.18
CA ILE A 31 -2.12 4.36 -8.77
C ILE A 31 -1.06 4.07 -7.70
N CYS A 32 -1.44 3.38 -6.62
CA CYS A 32 -0.48 2.93 -5.62
C CYS A 32 0.31 1.69 -6.09
N THR A 33 1.51 1.51 -5.57
CA THR A 33 2.27 0.27 -5.68
C THR A 33 1.50 -0.88 -5.04
N CYS A 34 1.12 -1.87 -5.85
CA CYS A 34 0.47 -3.09 -5.40
C CYS A 34 1.54 -4.13 -5.06
N THR A 35 1.46 -4.73 -3.87
CA THR A 35 2.45 -5.72 -3.39
C THR A 35 1.78 -7.03 -3.00
N LEU A 36 2.37 -8.15 -3.39
CA LEU A 36 1.99 -9.48 -2.91
C LEU A 36 2.95 -9.94 -1.83
N ILE A 37 2.42 -10.54 -0.75
CA ILE A 37 3.17 -11.17 0.34
C ILE A 37 2.67 -12.61 0.49
N GLN A 38 3.57 -13.57 0.44
CA GLN A 38 3.26 -14.99 0.56
C GLN A 38 3.87 -15.55 1.85
N GLY A 39 2.99 -16.01 2.75
CA GLY A 39 3.35 -16.84 3.89
C GLY A 39 3.14 -18.32 3.60
N ASP A 40 3.27 -19.16 4.63
CA ASP A 40 3.04 -20.60 4.51
C ASP A 40 1.59 -20.93 4.14
N ASP A 41 0.64 -20.26 4.80
CA ASP A 41 -0.80 -20.54 4.69
C ASP A 41 -1.63 -19.37 4.13
N PHE A 42 -0.98 -18.32 3.63
CA PHE A 42 -1.68 -17.14 3.10
C PHE A 42 -0.99 -16.52 1.89
N CYS A 43 -1.80 -15.96 1.00
CA CYS A 43 -1.42 -15.16 -0.15
C CYS A 43 -2.14 -13.81 -0.07
N LEU A 44 -1.41 -12.79 0.38
CA LEU A 44 -1.90 -11.46 0.68
C LEU A 44 -1.55 -10.49 -0.45
N ILE A 45 -2.50 -9.70 -0.94
CA ILE A 45 -2.23 -8.47 -1.69
C ILE A 45 -2.46 -7.24 -0.82
N VAL A 46 -1.55 -6.27 -0.91
CA VAL A 46 -1.68 -4.93 -0.34
C VAL A 46 -1.98 -3.95 -1.47
N ASP A 47 -3.04 -3.16 -1.30
CA ASP A 47 -3.47 -2.09 -2.19
C ASP A 47 -3.61 -2.49 -3.68
N PRO A 48 -4.63 -3.29 -4.06
CA PRO A 48 -4.89 -3.64 -5.46
C PRO A 48 -5.31 -2.40 -6.26
N SER A 49 -4.35 -1.78 -6.93
CA SER A 49 -4.49 -0.45 -7.54
C SER A 49 -5.03 -0.44 -8.98
N LEU A 50 -5.06 -1.57 -9.68
CA LEU A 50 -5.52 -1.63 -11.07
C LEU A 50 -7.04 -1.82 -11.18
N LYS A 51 -7.70 -0.85 -11.81
CA LYS A 51 -9.16 -0.82 -11.99
C LYS A 51 -9.70 -1.91 -12.92
N GLU A 52 -9.01 -2.19 -14.02
CA GLU A 52 -9.44 -3.18 -15.00
C GLU A 52 -9.01 -4.58 -14.57
N LYS A 53 -9.94 -5.55 -14.62
CA LYS A 53 -9.74 -6.89 -14.09
C LYS A 53 -8.62 -7.62 -14.81
N GLU A 54 -8.61 -7.53 -16.14
CA GLU A 54 -7.65 -8.16 -17.02
C GLU A 54 -6.25 -7.59 -16.80
N ALA A 55 -6.13 -6.29 -16.55
CA ALA A 55 -4.84 -5.65 -16.22
C ALA A 55 -4.31 -6.15 -14.87
N MET A 56 -5.17 -6.19 -13.84
CA MET A 56 -4.79 -6.73 -12.52
C MET A 56 -4.35 -8.20 -12.60
N ALA A 57 -5.11 -9.03 -13.33
CA ALA A 57 -4.79 -10.44 -13.54
C ALA A 57 -3.47 -10.62 -14.31
N THR A 58 -3.26 -9.81 -15.35
CA THR A 58 -2.04 -9.85 -16.19
C THR A 58 -0.81 -9.52 -15.35
N GLU A 59 -0.84 -8.43 -14.57
CA GLU A 59 0.31 -8.05 -13.75
C GLU A 59 0.58 -9.05 -12.62
N LEU A 60 -0.46 -9.56 -11.96
CA LEU A 60 -0.31 -10.59 -10.94
C LEU A 60 0.36 -11.85 -11.52
N TYR A 61 -0.14 -12.36 -12.64
CA TYR A 61 0.39 -13.54 -13.29
C TYR A 61 1.82 -13.31 -13.79
N ARG A 62 2.07 -12.17 -14.45
CA ARG A 62 3.40 -11.82 -14.99
C ARG A 62 4.49 -11.80 -13.91
N ARG A 63 4.15 -11.38 -12.70
CA ARG A 63 5.10 -11.19 -11.60
C ARG A 63 5.24 -12.41 -10.70
N THR A 64 4.21 -13.23 -10.59
CA THR A 64 4.16 -14.30 -9.58
C THR A 64 3.71 -15.66 -10.10
N GLY A 65 3.18 -15.74 -11.32
CA GLY A 65 2.52 -16.92 -11.87
C GLY A 65 1.14 -17.22 -11.28
N LYS A 66 0.64 -16.38 -10.35
CA LYS A 66 -0.65 -16.57 -9.66
C LYS A 66 -1.81 -15.99 -10.45
N GLN A 67 -2.97 -16.60 -10.28
CA GLN A 67 -4.26 -16.09 -10.70
C GLN A 67 -4.90 -15.26 -9.59
N LEU A 68 -5.90 -14.44 -9.94
CA LEU A 68 -6.67 -13.69 -8.94
C LEU A 68 -7.25 -14.61 -7.86
N ALA A 69 -7.65 -15.84 -8.23
CA ALA A 69 -8.23 -16.86 -7.35
C ALA A 69 -7.26 -17.44 -6.31
N ASP A 70 -5.96 -17.23 -6.49
CA ASP A 70 -4.93 -17.72 -5.57
C ASP A 70 -4.66 -16.75 -4.41
N VAL A 71 -5.31 -15.58 -4.41
CA VAL A 71 -5.13 -14.52 -3.40
C VAL A 71 -6.27 -14.63 -2.38
N ASP A 72 -5.97 -15.13 -1.19
CA ASP A 72 -6.98 -15.34 -0.14
C ASP A 72 -7.24 -14.11 0.73
N THR A 73 -6.33 -13.14 0.75
CA THR A 73 -6.42 -11.97 1.63
C THR A 73 -6.01 -10.70 0.90
N ILE A 74 -6.74 -9.61 1.17
CA ILE A 74 -6.40 -8.25 0.74
C ILE A 74 -6.27 -7.37 1.97
N PHE A 75 -5.26 -6.51 2.02
CA PHE A 75 -5.13 -5.45 3.00
C PHE A 75 -5.14 -4.08 2.31
N ILE A 76 -5.94 -3.15 2.81
CA ILE A 76 -6.01 -1.77 2.32
C ILE A 76 -5.40 -0.81 3.35
N THR A 77 -4.42 -0.02 2.91
CA THR A 77 -3.66 0.88 3.79
C THR A 77 -4.46 2.10 4.23
N HIS A 78 -5.28 2.67 3.34
CA HIS A 78 -6.21 3.76 3.63
C HIS A 78 -7.30 3.91 2.55
N ALA A 79 -8.21 4.87 2.74
CA ALA A 79 -9.46 4.93 1.99
C ALA A 79 -9.41 5.64 0.62
N HIS A 80 -8.26 6.14 0.14
CA HIS A 80 -8.17 6.74 -1.20
C HIS A 80 -8.33 5.69 -2.31
N GLY A 81 -9.02 6.08 -3.39
CA GLY A 81 -9.49 5.16 -4.43
C GLY A 81 -8.38 4.37 -5.12
N ASP A 82 -7.24 4.99 -5.36
CA ASP A 82 -6.09 4.44 -6.07
C ASP A 82 -5.37 3.30 -5.33
N HIS A 83 -5.75 3.05 -4.07
CA HIS A 83 -5.32 1.89 -3.28
C HIS A 83 -6.27 0.70 -3.41
N HIS A 84 -7.51 0.90 -3.86
CA HIS A 84 -8.54 -0.14 -3.82
C HIS A 84 -9.39 -0.26 -5.09
N TYR A 85 -9.00 0.39 -6.20
CA TYR A 85 -9.71 0.25 -7.49
C TYR A 85 -9.91 -1.20 -7.94
N GLY A 86 -8.94 -2.07 -7.65
CA GLY A 86 -8.97 -3.50 -8.01
C GLY A 86 -9.63 -4.39 -6.95
N LEU A 87 -10.03 -3.87 -5.79
CA LEU A 87 -10.53 -4.65 -4.65
C LEU A 87 -11.67 -5.59 -5.05
N LYS A 88 -12.61 -5.09 -5.86
CA LYS A 88 -13.79 -5.83 -6.33
C LYS A 88 -13.45 -7.07 -7.16
N HIS A 89 -12.23 -7.22 -7.67
CA HIS A 89 -11.81 -8.38 -8.45
C HIS A 89 -11.48 -9.61 -7.58
N PHE A 90 -11.34 -9.41 -6.27
CA PHE A 90 -10.94 -10.43 -5.29
C PHE A 90 -12.09 -10.82 -4.35
N GLN A 91 -13.28 -11.13 -4.88
CA GLN A 91 -14.49 -11.38 -4.08
C GLN A 91 -14.37 -12.56 -3.09
N HIS A 92 -13.60 -13.59 -3.46
CA HIS A 92 -13.34 -14.76 -2.62
C HIS A 92 -12.38 -14.45 -1.47
N ALA A 93 -11.49 -13.48 -1.65
CA ALA A 93 -10.51 -13.08 -0.65
C ALA A 93 -11.17 -12.39 0.55
N ARG A 94 -10.55 -12.48 1.72
CA ARG A 94 -10.89 -11.65 2.89
C ARG A 94 -10.37 -10.24 2.67
N TRP A 95 -11.24 -9.24 2.75
CA TRP A 95 -10.84 -7.83 2.66
C TRP A 95 -10.63 -7.29 4.05
N LEU A 96 -9.43 -6.81 4.33
CA LEU A 96 -9.01 -6.36 5.64
C LEU A 96 -8.49 -4.92 5.57
N ALA A 97 -8.71 -4.16 6.63
CA ALA A 97 -8.05 -2.87 6.85
C ALA A 97 -8.02 -2.59 8.36
N ALA A 98 -7.24 -1.61 8.79
CA ALA A 98 -7.34 -1.13 10.17
C ALA A 98 -8.77 -0.66 10.48
N PRO A 99 -9.25 -0.71 11.74
CA PRO A 99 -10.67 -0.51 12.04
C PRO A 99 -11.26 0.79 11.50
N SER A 100 -10.52 1.90 11.62
CA SER A 100 -10.92 3.21 11.09
C SER A 100 -11.03 3.24 9.55
N VAL A 101 -10.10 2.58 8.85
CA VAL A 101 -10.14 2.48 7.39
C VAL A 101 -11.28 1.58 6.92
N ALA A 102 -11.48 0.45 7.59
CA ALA A 102 -12.58 -0.46 7.29
C ALA A 102 -13.93 0.24 7.46
N GLU A 103 -14.10 1.04 8.52
CA GLU A 103 -15.28 1.86 8.74
C GLU A 103 -15.50 2.86 7.58
N LEU A 104 -14.49 3.66 7.22
CA LEU A 104 -14.58 4.63 6.12
C LEU A 104 -14.94 3.95 4.78
N LEU A 105 -14.31 2.83 4.46
CA LEU A 105 -14.58 2.08 3.23
C LEU A 105 -16.00 1.52 3.21
N ASN A 106 -16.48 0.99 4.32
CA ASN A 106 -17.84 0.43 4.42
C ASN A 106 -18.92 1.52 4.38
N GLN A 107 -18.68 2.68 5.00
CA GLN A 107 -19.59 3.83 4.96
C GLN A 107 -19.78 4.39 3.55
N SER A 108 -18.79 4.23 2.67
CA SER A 108 -18.88 4.68 1.27
C SER A 108 -19.97 3.97 0.46
N GLY A 109 -20.41 2.77 0.88
CA GLY A 109 -21.43 2.00 0.16
C GLY A 109 -21.00 1.47 -1.21
N ASN A 110 -19.73 1.62 -1.58
CA ASN A 110 -19.22 1.31 -2.93
C ASN A 110 -19.02 -0.19 -3.19
N TYR A 111 -19.18 -1.03 -2.17
CA TYR A 111 -18.77 -2.43 -2.21
C TYR A 111 -19.91 -3.39 -1.88
N THR A 112 -19.93 -4.52 -2.60
CA THR A 112 -20.89 -5.61 -2.41
C THR A 112 -20.62 -6.46 -1.17
N LYS A 113 -19.45 -6.28 -0.55
CA LYS A 113 -18.96 -7.02 0.60
C LYS A 113 -18.23 -6.05 1.52
N ALA A 114 -18.39 -6.24 2.83
CA ALA A 114 -17.72 -5.42 3.83
C ALA A 114 -16.22 -5.71 3.89
N VAL A 115 -15.43 -4.65 4.10
CA VAL A 115 -14.04 -4.74 4.56
C VAL A 115 -14.07 -5.00 6.06
N ALA A 116 -13.46 -6.10 6.51
CA ALA A 116 -13.42 -6.45 7.92
C ALA A 116 -12.28 -5.70 8.63
N PRO A 117 -12.49 -5.27 9.88
CA PRO A 117 -11.42 -4.68 10.68
C PRO A 117 -10.37 -5.74 11.01
N ALA A 118 -9.10 -5.34 10.98
CA ALA A 118 -7.96 -6.15 11.39
C ALA A 118 -7.04 -5.36 12.32
N THR A 119 -6.41 -6.06 13.26
CA THR A 119 -5.43 -5.51 14.21
C THR A 119 -4.12 -6.28 14.10
N SER A 120 -3.04 -5.69 14.63
CA SER A 120 -1.76 -6.38 14.75
C SER A 120 -1.81 -7.45 15.86
N PRO A 121 -1.18 -8.63 15.70
CA PRO A 121 -0.54 -9.11 14.47
C PRO A 121 -1.55 -9.56 13.42
N LEU A 122 -1.32 -9.16 12.17
CA LEU A 122 -2.10 -9.58 11.01
C LEU A 122 -1.54 -10.91 10.48
N LEU A 123 -2.40 -11.92 10.35
CA LEU A 123 -2.05 -13.27 9.87
C LEU A 123 -0.89 -13.92 10.67
N GLY A 124 -0.71 -13.51 11.93
CA GLY A 124 0.34 -14.01 12.81
C GLY A 124 1.76 -13.50 12.51
N GLU A 125 1.98 -12.83 11.37
CA GLU A 125 3.33 -12.52 10.87
C GLU A 125 3.57 -11.06 10.48
N LEU A 126 2.51 -10.30 10.19
CA LEU A 126 2.62 -8.90 9.77
C LEU A 126 2.20 -7.97 10.90
N GLU A 127 2.91 -6.85 11.02
CA GLU A 127 2.56 -5.76 11.90
C GLU A 127 1.81 -4.67 11.14
N ILE A 128 0.64 -4.28 11.66
CA ILE A 128 -0.09 -3.10 11.19
C ILE A 128 0.44 -1.89 11.94
N LEU A 129 1.07 -0.95 11.23
CA LEU A 129 1.64 0.27 11.78
C LEU A 129 0.74 1.46 11.45
N HIS A 130 0.31 2.22 12.46
CA HIS A 130 -0.34 3.51 12.22
C HIS A 130 0.71 4.51 11.74
N THR A 131 0.52 5.08 10.56
CA THR A 131 1.45 6.00 9.91
C THR A 131 0.71 7.22 9.39
N PRO A 132 0.14 8.05 10.30
CA PRO A 132 -0.67 9.19 9.93
C PRO A 132 0.15 10.25 9.19
N GLY A 133 -0.54 11.07 8.40
CA GLY A 133 0.03 12.25 7.78
C GLY A 133 -0.55 12.51 6.41
N HIS A 134 -0.40 11.56 5.49
CA HIS A 134 -1.11 11.64 4.21
C HIS A 134 -2.63 11.66 4.43
N THR A 135 -3.11 10.69 5.23
CA THR A 135 -4.40 10.78 5.92
C THR A 135 -4.18 10.51 7.40
N LEU A 136 -5.08 10.97 8.27
CA LEU A 136 -5.05 10.69 9.70
C LEU A 136 -5.26 9.20 10.00
N HIS A 137 -5.94 8.48 9.11
CA HIS A 137 -6.22 7.05 9.19
C HIS A 137 -5.36 6.23 8.21
N HIS A 138 -4.11 6.64 7.97
CA HIS A 138 -3.18 5.90 7.13
C HIS A 138 -2.41 4.83 7.92
N TYR A 139 -2.26 3.63 7.35
CA TYR A 139 -1.52 2.52 7.95
C TYR A 139 -0.55 1.89 6.96
N SER A 140 0.60 1.44 7.47
CA SER A 140 1.61 0.68 6.74
C SER A 140 1.66 -0.77 7.25
N LEU A 141 2.21 -1.68 6.46
CA LEU A 141 2.48 -3.06 6.90
C LEU A 141 3.98 -3.30 7.04
N ARG A 142 4.40 -3.88 8.17
CA ARG A 142 5.79 -4.28 8.42
C ARG A 142 5.89 -5.79 8.60
N PHE A 143 6.94 -6.38 8.06
CA PHE A 143 7.21 -7.80 8.19
C PHE A 143 8.69 -8.12 7.95
N ASP A 144 9.14 -9.29 8.40
CA ASP A 144 10.50 -9.78 8.13
C ASP A 144 10.47 -10.82 7.01
N CYS A 145 11.39 -10.72 6.05
CA CYS A 145 11.55 -11.70 4.99
C CYS A 145 13.03 -11.81 4.59
N GLN A 146 13.56 -13.03 4.54
CA GLN A 146 14.95 -13.31 4.14
C GLN A 146 15.99 -12.47 4.91
N GLY A 147 15.75 -12.25 6.21
CA GLY A 147 16.65 -11.49 7.09
C GLY A 147 16.60 -9.97 6.91
N GLN A 148 15.64 -9.42 6.16
CA GLN A 148 15.39 -7.99 6.04
C GLN A 148 14.04 -7.61 6.66
N SER A 149 14.00 -6.48 7.36
CA SER A 149 12.74 -5.84 7.75
C SER A 149 12.21 -5.02 6.58
N VAL A 150 11.02 -5.39 6.10
CA VAL A 150 10.35 -4.79 4.95
C VAL A 150 9.11 -4.05 5.44
N VAL A 151 8.91 -2.83 4.92
CA VAL A 151 7.70 -2.05 5.16
C VAL A 151 7.05 -1.69 3.84
N ILE A 152 5.77 -2.07 3.70
CA ILE A 152 4.88 -1.52 2.68
C ILE A 152 4.37 -0.19 3.22
N ALA A 153 5.04 0.89 2.80
CA ALA A 153 4.79 2.22 3.34
C ALA A 153 3.56 2.87 2.71
N ALA A 154 3.23 2.52 1.46
CA ALA A 154 2.19 3.20 0.68
C ALA A 154 2.40 4.72 0.73
N ASP A 155 1.37 5.53 0.99
CA ASP A 155 1.47 6.99 0.94
C ASP A 155 2.22 7.61 2.14
N ALA A 156 2.59 6.82 3.16
CA ALA A 156 3.55 7.27 4.17
C ALA A 156 4.95 7.49 3.56
N ALA A 157 5.26 6.87 2.42
CA ALA A 157 6.43 7.15 1.61
C ALA A 157 6.02 7.25 0.14
N VAL A 158 5.74 8.46 -0.33
CA VAL A 158 5.10 8.69 -1.63
C VAL A 158 6.02 8.28 -2.79
N THR A 159 7.22 8.85 -2.85
CA THR A 159 8.29 8.48 -3.79
C THR A 159 9.65 8.60 -3.08
N ARG A 160 10.75 8.27 -3.77
CA ARG A 160 12.10 8.42 -3.21
C ARG A 160 12.43 9.87 -2.85
N ASP A 161 12.00 10.84 -3.64
CA ASP A 161 12.34 12.24 -3.44
C ASP A 161 11.62 12.79 -2.20
N TYR A 162 10.31 12.56 -2.09
CA TYR A 162 9.53 12.89 -0.89
C TYR A 162 10.08 12.22 0.37
N TRP A 163 10.52 10.96 0.26
CA TRP A 163 11.13 10.23 1.37
C TRP A 163 12.45 10.85 1.83
N ASN A 164 13.32 11.23 0.90
CA ASN A 164 14.62 11.84 1.20
C ASN A 164 14.45 13.21 1.85
N ASP A 165 13.51 14.01 1.37
CA ASP A 165 13.23 15.35 1.89
C ASP A 165 12.35 15.34 3.15
N ARG A 166 11.86 14.16 3.57
CA ARG A 166 10.93 13.99 4.70
C ARG A 166 9.68 14.86 4.56
N GLN A 167 9.16 14.96 3.35
CA GLN A 167 8.01 15.82 3.03
C GLN A 167 6.77 15.00 2.65
N GLY A 168 5.62 15.33 3.23
CA GLY A 168 4.33 14.79 2.83
C GLY A 168 3.93 15.23 1.41
N TYR A 169 3.02 14.48 0.78
CA TYR A 169 2.47 14.86 -0.53
C TYR A 169 1.61 16.12 -0.44
N PHE A 170 1.30 16.77 -1.58
CA PHE A 170 0.62 18.07 -1.61
C PHE A 170 -0.73 18.11 -0.87
N ASN A 171 -1.41 16.96 -0.77
CA ASN A 171 -2.71 16.81 -0.12
C ASN A 171 -2.63 16.04 1.20
N SER A 172 -1.46 15.98 1.85
CA SER A 172 -1.35 15.42 3.19
C SER A 172 -2.23 16.20 4.18
N GLU A 173 -3.04 15.47 4.95
CA GLU A 173 -3.88 16.04 6.00
C GLU A 173 -3.04 16.64 7.15
N ASP A 174 -1.88 16.05 7.44
CA ASP A 174 -0.91 16.56 8.41
C ASP A 174 0.54 16.31 7.95
N PHE A 175 1.21 17.37 7.51
CA PHE A 175 2.59 17.31 7.04
C PHE A 175 3.61 16.97 8.13
N ALA A 176 3.37 17.39 9.38
CA ALA A 176 4.28 17.09 10.48
C ALA A 176 4.18 15.62 10.88
N ALA A 177 2.95 15.08 10.94
CA ALA A 177 2.72 13.65 11.13
C ALA A 177 3.31 12.83 9.97
N ALA A 178 3.19 13.27 8.72
CA ALA A 178 3.79 12.58 7.57
C ALA A 178 5.32 12.47 7.72
N SER A 179 5.98 13.57 8.08
CA SER A 179 7.42 13.58 8.36
C SER A 179 7.79 12.67 9.52
N ALA A 180 7.01 12.68 10.61
CA ALA A 180 7.24 11.81 11.77
C ALA A 180 7.08 10.32 11.44
N SER A 181 6.05 9.97 10.66
CA SER A 181 5.84 8.62 10.14
C SER A 181 7.03 8.14 9.32
N MET A 182 7.53 8.96 8.39
CA MET A 182 8.74 8.63 7.62
C MET A 182 9.98 8.41 8.51
N ALA A 183 10.15 9.26 9.54
CA ALA A 183 11.23 9.11 10.50
C ALA A 183 11.13 7.80 11.28
N GLN A 184 9.95 7.46 11.80
CA GLN A 184 9.68 6.18 12.48
C GLN A 184 10.01 5.00 11.57
N LEU A 185 9.47 4.98 10.34
CA LEU A 185 9.67 3.88 9.40
C LEU A 185 11.16 3.67 9.07
N SER A 186 11.94 4.76 8.99
CA SER A 186 13.39 4.67 8.71
C SER A 186 14.21 4.01 9.82
N GLN A 187 13.68 3.98 11.06
CA GLN A 187 14.35 3.34 12.19
C GLN A 187 14.15 1.82 12.18
N ILE A 188 13.05 1.34 11.62
CA ILE A 188 12.61 -0.07 11.74
C ILE A 188 12.72 -0.86 10.45
N ALA A 189 12.89 -0.22 9.29
CA ALA A 189 12.90 -0.87 7.98
C ALA A 189 14.28 -0.84 7.32
N ASP A 190 14.66 -1.97 6.73
CA ASP A 190 15.79 -2.05 5.78
C ASP A 190 15.32 -1.73 4.36
N VAL A 191 14.06 -2.08 4.05
CA VAL A 191 13.42 -1.89 2.75
C VAL A 191 12.06 -1.22 2.93
N ILE A 192 11.86 -0.12 2.21
CA ILE A 192 10.61 0.63 2.12
C ILE A 192 10.04 0.44 0.72
N VAL A 193 8.78 0.01 0.62
CA VAL A 193 8.02 -0.01 -0.63
C VAL A 193 7.14 1.25 -0.66
N PRO A 194 7.47 2.24 -1.49
CA PRO A 194 6.73 3.50 -1.58
C PRO A 194 5.48 3.37 -2.45
N CYS A 195 4.60 4.36 -2.40
CA CYS A 195 3.42 4.42 -3.26
C CYS A 195 3.77 4.48 -4.75
N GLY A 196 4.83 5.19 -5.18
CA GLY A 196 5.09 5.33 -6.60
C GLY A 196 6.54 5.56 -7.04
N GLU A 197 6.69 5.53 -8.37
CA GLU A 197 7.87 5.82 -9.20
C GLU A 197 9.04 4.84 -9.09
N VAL A 198 9.34 4.33 -7.90
CA VAL A 198 10.43 3.37 -7.68
C VAL A 198 9.92 2.09 -7.07
N ASN A 199 10.62 0.99 -7.35
CA ASN A 199 10.32 -0.30 -6.73
C ASN A 199 10.43 -0.23 -5.19
N VAL A 200 11.63 0.14 -4.72
CA VAL A 200 11.96 0.15 -3.29
C VAL A 200 12.92 1.29 -2.97
N ILE A 201 12.91 1.72 -1.73
CA ILE A 201 13.92 2.56 -1.11
C ILE A 201 14.63 1.69 -0.08
N ARG A 202 15.95 1.59 -0.16
CA ARG A 202 16.77 0.79 0.77
C ARG A 202 17.53 1.72 1.69
N LYS A 203 17.67 1.31 2.94
CA LYS A 203 18.57 1.95 3.89
C LYS A 203 20.00 1.85 3.35
N THR A 204 20.67 2.98 3.20
CA THR A 204 22.09 3.07 2.85
C THR A 204 22.96 2.88 4.08
#